data_AF-A0A510V0H8-F1
#
_entry.id   AF-A0A510V0H8-F1
#
_cell.length_a   1.000
_cell.length_b   1.000
_cell.length_c   1.000
_cell.angle_alpha   90.00
_cell.angle_beta   90.00
_cell.angle_gamma   90.00
#
_symmetry.space_group_name_H-M   'P 1'
#
loop_
_entity.id
_entity.type
_entity.pdbx_description
1 polymer ?
#
loop_
_entity_poly.entity_id
_entity_poly.type
_entity_poly.pdbx_seq_one_letter_code
_entity_poly.pdbx_strand_id
1 'polypeptide(L)'
;MLLALVLAGCGPGPTATPQPPSPSATPAPTATADPTDPAVVRATGTPLTSGAVTLAVVAPGATPTADADGSARLAVPAGTLLAAPEGMTLTALSDGTAVVRDAGAAFVAGLTVQPWDASLTQVRPEVVRLDDAADLWFTSVAVESAVWGEAEGGRSLAVTPSAWARVGSLASQEGLWAQVVAQAPDADTPGMRAQLECHELGAPDKATWNLEPWRPDVGTIEMIRERCNP
;
A
#
# COMPACT_ATOMS: atom_id res chain seq x y z
N MET A 1 85.15 -44.97 55.24
CA MET A 1 85.06 -44.70 53.79
C MET A 1 84.28 -45.84 53.15
N LEU A 2 82.95 -45.71 53.03
CA LEU A 2 82.09 -46.57 52.21
C LEU A 2 80.87 -45.72 51.83
N LEU A 3 80.79 -45.35 50.55
CA LEU A 3 79.82 -44.43 49.98
C LEU A 3 78.73 -45.27 49.31
N ALA A 4 77.48 -45.19 49.78
CA ALA A 4 76.34 -45.90 49.18
C ALA A 4 75.57 -44.95 48.25
N LEU A 5 75.61 -45.27 46.96
CA LEU A 5 74.91 -44.59 45.87
C LEU A 5 73.45 -45.09 45.80
N VAL A 6 72.47 -44.19 45.85
CA VAL A 6 71.04 -44.52 45.64
C VAL A 6 70.65 -44.05 44.24
N LEU A 7 70.30 -45.00 43.35
CA LEU A 7 69.73 -44.73 42.03
C LEU A 7 68.20 -44.58 42.15
N ALA A 8 67.67 -43.43 41.73
CA ALA A 8 66.23 -43.22 41.55
C ALA A 8 65.81 -43.71 40.16
N GLY A 9 64.92 -44.71 40.12
CA GLY A 9 64.33 -45.23 38.89
C GLY A 9 63.17 -44.36 38.39
N CYS A 10 63.13 -44.08 37.08
CA CYS A 10 61.98 -43.50 36.39
C CYS A 10 60.97 -44.61 36.05
N GLY A 11 59.74 -44.50 36.54
CA GLY A 11 58.61 -45.35 36.11
C GLY A 11 57.79 -44.68 35.00
N PRO A 12 57.24 -45.44 34.04
CA PRO A 12 56.38 -44.90 32.99
C PRO A 12 55.02 -44.49 33.54
N GLY A 13 54.55 -43.29 33.17
CA GLY A 13 53.21 -42.79 33.52
C GLY A 13 52.09 -43.54 32.81
N PRO A 14 50.86 -43.53 33.37
CA PRO A 14 49.72 -44.22 32.80
C PRO A 14 49.32 -43.64 31.43
N THR A 15 49.07 -44.53 30.48
CA THR A 15 48.61 -44.21 29.13
C THR A 15 47.17 -43.70 29.19
N ALA A 16 46.95 -42.44 28.79
CA ALA A 16 45.62 -41.87 28.66
C ALA A 16 44.86 -42.55 27.50
N THR A 17 43.67 -43.09 27.78
CA THR A 17 42.75 -43.60 26.76
C THR A 17 42.26 -42.47 25.84
N PRO A 18 42.21 -42.66 24.51
CA PRO A 18 41.66 -41.67 23.59
C PRO A 18 40.17 -41.46 23.84
N GLN A 19 39.78 -40.23 24.15
CA GLN A 19 38.37 -39.83 24.23
C GLN A 19 37.77 -39.81 22.81
N PRO A 20 36.60 -40.43 22.56
CA PRO A 20 35.93 -40.34 21.27
C PRO A 20 35.57 -38.87 20.96
N PRO A 21 35.66 -38.44 19.68
CA PRO A 21 35.31 -37.08 19.32
C PRO A 21 33.85 -36.80 19.65
N SER A 22 33.59 -35.76 20.42
CA SER A 22 32.25 -35.24 20.64
C SER A 22 31.61 -34.89 19.29
N PRO A 23 30.33 -35.23 19.04
CA PRO A 23 29.67 -34.78 17.83
C PRO A 23 29.61 -33.25 17.86
N SER A 24 30.33 -32.61 16.93
CA SER A 24 30.12 -31.20 16.63
C SER A 24 28.69 -31.04 16.14
N ALA A 25 27.81 -30.47 16.97
CA ALA A 25 26.54 -29.97 16.50
C ALA A 25 26.84 -28.85 15.50
N THR A 26 26.66 -29.12 14.22
CA THR A 26 26.59 -28.08 13.19
C THR A 26 25.33 -27.25 13.51
N PRO A 27 25.43 -25.95 13.85
CA PRO A 27 24.24 -25.13 13.91
C PRO A 27 23.65 -25.07 12.50
N ALA A 28 22.43 -25.56 12.33
CA ALA A 28 21.68 -25.33 11.10
C ALA A 28 21.52 -23.80 10.96
N PRO A 29 21.90 -23.19 9.83
CA PRO A 29 21.59 -21.79 9.60
C PRO A 29 20.07 -21.70 9.46
N THR A 30 19.38 -21.24 10.50
CA THR A 30 18.03 -20.71 10.37
C THR A 30 18.19 -19.42 9.56
N ALA A 31 18.15 -19.52 8.23
CA ALA A 31 18.05 -18.34 7.39
C ALA A 31 16.74 -17.64 7.79
N THR A 32 16.85 -16.53 8.52
CA THR A 32 15.71 -15.66 8.81
C THR A 32 15.14 -15.24 7.45
N ALA A 33 13.89 -15.60 7.17
CA ALA A 33 13.22 -15.20 5.95
C ALA A 33 13.27 -13.67 5.81
N ASP A 34 13.50 -13.16 4.60
CA ASP A 34 13.53 -11.73 4.34
C ASP A 34 12.16 -11.12 4.72
N PRO A 35 12.08 -10.22 5.72
CA PRO A 35 10.82 -9.67 6.18
C PRO A 35 10.12 -8.83 5.10
N THR A 36 10.85 -8.41 4.06
CA THR A 36 10.29 -7.66 2.93
C THR A 36 9.76 -8.55 1.81
N ASP A 37 9.92 -9.88 1.90
CA ASP A 37 9.35 -10.82 0.93
C ASP A 37 7.80 -10.70 0.94
N PRO A 38 7.15 -10.44 -0.21
CA PRO A 38 5.70 -10.32 -0.29
C PRO A 38 4.96 -11.54 0.28
N ALA A 39 5.51 -12.75 0.14
CA ALA A 39 4.91 -13.96 0.70
C ALA A 39 4.97 -13.96 2.23
N VAL A 40 6.07 -13.46 2.82
CA VAL A 40 6.23 -13.32 4.27
C VAL A 40 5.30 -12.25 4.83
N VAL A 41 5.22 -11.09 4.18
CA VAL A 41 4.29 -10.00 4.54
C VAL A 41 2.85 -10.49 4.49
N ARG A 42 2.45 -11.22 3.44
CA ARG A 42 1.10 -11.82 3.33
C ARG A 42 0.81 -12.88 4.39
N ALA A 43 1.78 -13.75 4.69
CA ALA A 43 1.60 -14.82 5.67
C ALA A 43 1.51 -14.31 7.11
N THR A 44 2.10 -13.15 7.41
CA THR A 44 2.19 -12.59 8.77
C THR A 44 1.29 -11.37 8.99
N GLY A 45 0.73 -10.81 7.93
CA GLY A 45 -0.06 -9.59 7.97
C GLY A 45 -1.51 -9.80 8.44
N THR A 46 -2.01 -8.81 9.15
CA THR A 46 -3.44 -8.61 9.44
C THR A 46 -4.15 -8.18 8.15
N PRO A 47 -5.29 -8.80 7.78
CA PRO A 47 -5.99 -8.47 6.55
C PRO A 47 -6.77 -7.15 6.64
N LEU A 48 -6.43 -6.17 5.80
CA LEU A 48 -7.19 -4.92 5.61
C LEU A 48 -7.99 -5.03 4.31
N THR A 49 -9.31 -5.17 4.40
CA THR A 49 -10.16 -5.57 3.26
C THR A 49 -11.17 -4.50 2.89
N SER A 50 -11.26 -4.18 1.60
CA SER A 50 -12.35 -3.38 1.01
C SER A 50 -12.87 -4.09 -0.24
N GLY A 51 -14.17 -4.38 -0.27
CA GLY A 51 -14.78 -5.16 -1.34
C GLY A 51 -14.11 -6.54 -1.50
N ALA A 52 -13.61 -6.83 -2.71
CA ALA A 52 -12.91 -8.08 -3.02
C ALA A 52 -11.38 -8.00 -2.86
N VAL A 53 -10.84 -6.86 -2.39
CA VAL A 53 -9.40 -6.59 -2.33
C VAL A 53 -8.95 -6.61 -0.88
N THR A 54 -7.89 -7.36 -0.59
CA THR A 54 -7.32 -7.48 0.76
C THR A 54 -5.83 -7.19 0.75
N LEU A 55 -5.43 -6.11 1.44
CA LEU A 55 -4.02 -5.88 1.77
C LEU A 55 -3.63 -6.71 2.99
N ALA A 56 -2.40 -7.21 3.01
CA ALA A 56 -1.80 -7.77 4.20
C ALA A 56 -0.95 -6.70 4.90
N VAL A 57 -1.20 -6.43 6.18
CA VAL A 57 -0.54 -5.37 6.95
C VAL A 57 0.17 -5.96 8.17
N VAL A 58 1.50 -5.84 8.27
CA VAL A 58 2.28 -6.43 9.37
C VAL A 58 2.14 -5.58 10.64
N ALA A 59 0.97 -5.67 11.28
CA ALA A 59 0.61 -4.96 12.49
C ALA A 59 0.01 -5.96 13.50
N PRO A 60 0.85 -6.73 14.22
CA PRO A 60 0.37 -7.78 15.12
C PRO A 60 -0.51 -7.21 16.23
N GLY A 61 -1.71 -7.77 16.38
CA GLY A 61 -2.70 -7.35 17.38
C GLY A 61 -3.52 -6.12 17.00
N ALA A 62 -3.22 -5.45 15.88
CA ALA A 62 -4.07 -4.39 15.37
C ALA A 62 -5.37 -4.98 14.78
N THR A 63 -6.49 -4.27 14.97
CA THR A 63 -7.81 -4.73 14.52
C THR A 63 -8.37 -3.75 13.49
N PRO A 64 -8.53 -4.14 12.22
CA PRO A 64 -9.12 -3.28 11.20
C PRO A 64 -10.59 -2.99 11.48
N THR A 65 -11.04 -1.80 11.10
CA THR A 65 -12.45 -1.41 11.12
C THR A 65 -12.95 -1.27 9.69
N ALA A 66 -14.13 -1.82 9.41
CA ALA A 66 -14.84 -1.57 8.16
C ALA A 66 -15.79 -0.40 8.35
N ASP A 67 -15.79 0.53 7.40
CA ASP A 67 -16.70 1.67 7.37
C ASP A 67 -17.96 1.34 6.55
N ALA A 68 -19.03 2.10 6.75
CA ALA A 68 -20.32 1.86 6.10
C ALA A 68 -20.27 2.04 4.57
N ASP A 69 -19.29 2.79 4.06
CA ASP A 69 -19.03 2.98 2.62
C ASP A 69 -18.22 1.82 1.99
N GLY A 70 -17.92 0.78 2.77
CA GLY A 70 -17.16 -0.38 2.30
C GLY A 70 -15.64 -0.16 2.27
N SER A 71 -15.15 1.00 2.69
CA SER A 71 -13.74 1.22 2.96
C SER A 71 -13.32 0.58 4.29
N ALA A 72 -12.02 0.46 4.52
CA ALA A 72 -11.49 -0.07 5.76
C ALA A 72 -10.35 0.79 6.30
N ARG A 73 -10.22 0.83 7.62
CA ARG A 73 -9.23 1.60 8.35
C ARG A 73 -8.42 0.74 9.31
N LEU A 74 -7.18 1.16 9.55
CA LEU A 74 -6.30 0.50 10.52
C LEU A 74 -5.21 1.46 11.00
N ALA A 75 -5.17 1.71 12.31
CA ALA A 75 -4.07 2.42 12.96
C ALA A 75 -2.85 1.50 13.06
N VAL A 76 -1.68 1.95 12.58
CA VAL A 76 -0.44 1.17 12.59
C VAL A 76 0.78 2.02 12.95
N PRO A 77 1.83 1.42 13.54
CA PRO A 77 3.07 2.13 13.83
C PRO A 77 3.92 2.38 12.57
N ALA A 78 4.88 3.29 12.69
CA ALA A 78 5.95 3.48 11.71
C ALA A 78 6.71 2.17 11.44
N GLY A 79 7.21 2.01 10.21
CA GLY A 79 7.93 0.82 9.76
C GLY A 79 7.02 -0.35 9.35
N THR A 80 5.70 -0.21 9.45
CA THR A 80 4.74 -1.25 9.05
C THR A 80 4.88 -1.57 7.56
N LEU A 81 5.01 -2.86 7.24
CA LEU A 81 5.01 -3.36 5.86
C LEU A 81 3.60 -3.72 5.43
N LEU A 82 3.28 -3.38 4.18
CA LEU A 82 2.02 -3.72 3.54
C LEU A 82 2.31 -4.44 2.23
N ALA A 83 1.56 -5.51 1.93
CA ALA A 83 1.63 -6.20 0.66
C ALA A 83 0.29 -6.19 -0.08
N ALA A 84 0.36 -6.01 -1.40
CA ALA A 84 -0.75 -6.27 -2.31
C ALA A 84 -1.18 -7.75 -2.29
N PRO A 85 -2.42 -8.05 -2.77
CA PRO A 85 -2.83 -9.42 -3.10
C PRO A 85 -1.86 -10.12 -4.06
N GLU A 86 -1.91 -11.44 -4.08
CA GLU A 86 -1.11 -12.23 -5.02
C GLU A 86 -1.45 -11.89 -6.48
N GLY A 87 -0.42 -11.67 -7.30
CA GLY A 87 -0.57 -11.28 -8.71
C GLY A 87 -0.88 -9.81 -8.94
N MET A 88 -0.87 -8.97 -7.89
CA MET A 88 -1.09 -7.53 -7.95
C MET A 88 0.14 -6.76 -7.45
N THR A 89 0.27 -5.49 -7.86
CA THR A 89 1.31 -4.58 -7.36
C THR A 89 0.72 -3.58 -6.36
N LEU A 90 1.55 -3.08 -5.44
CA LEU A 90 1.22 -1.97 -4.53
C LEU A 90 2.25 -0.87 -4.76
N THR A 91 1.87 0.17 -5.49
CA THR A 91 2.78 1.25 -5.91
C THR A 91 2.62 2.45 -4.99
N ALA A 92 3.70 2.84 -4.31
CA ALA A 92 3.76 4.11 -3.59
C ALA A 92 3.83 5.29 -4.57
N LEU A 93 3.07 6.35 -4.29
CA LEU A 93 2.99 7.58 -5.06
C LEU A 93 3.76 8.70 -4.36
N SER A 94 4.08 9.76 -5.10
CA SER A 94 4.94 10.85 -4.61
C SER A 94 4.31 11.71 -3.51
N ASP A 95 3.00 11.60 -3.29
CA ASP A 95 2.27 12.28 -2.23
C ASP A 95 2.09 11.42 -0.96
N GLY A 96 2.80 10.29 -0.87
CA GLY A 96 2.74 9.39 0.29
C GLY A 96 1.56 8.40 0.27
N THR A 97 0.71 8.44 -0.75
CA THR A 97 -0.36 7.44 -0.95
C THR A 97 0.12 6.22 -1.74
N ALA A 98 -0.72 5.19 -1.90
CA ALA A 98 -0.41 4.05 -2.74
C ALA A 98 -1.63 3.52 -3.49
N VAL A 99 -1.37 2.83 -4.60
CA VAL A 99 -2.39 2.20 -5.44
C VAL A 99 -2.11 0.72 -5.65
N VAL A 100 -3.17 -0.08 -5.56
CA VAL A 100 -3.16 -1.49 -5.95
C VAL A 100 -3.52 -1.56 -7.42
N ARG A 101 -2.70 -2.27 -8.20
CA ARG A 101 -2.99 -2.54 -9.62
C ARG A 101 -2.95 -4.02 -9.92
N ASP A 102 -3.78 -4.45 -10.86
CA ASP A 102 -3.77 -5.82 -11.36
C ASP A 102 -2.56 -6.10 -12.28
N ALA A 103 -2.47 -7.33 -12.79
CA ALA A 103 -1.40 -7.74 -13.70
C ALA A 103 -1.38 -6.94 -15.03
N GLY A 104 -2.48 -6.31 -15.41
CA GLY A 104 -2.60 -5.42 -16.56
C GLY A 104 -2.30 -3.95 -16.23
N ALA A 105 -1.82 -3.67 -15.02
CA ALA A 105 -1.60 -2.32 -14.49
C ALA A 105 -2.88 -1.46 -14.39
N ALA A 106 -4.06 -2.06 -14.38
CA ALA A 106 -5.31 -1.35 -14.13
C ALA A 106 -5.49 -1.08 -12.63
N PHE A 107 -6.05 0.09 -12.29
CA PHE A 107 -6.39 0.44 -10.91
C PHE A 107 -7.39 -0.56 -10.31
N VAL A 108 -7.11 -1.03 -9.09
CA VAL A 108 -7.98 -1.95 -8.34
C VAL A 108 -8.45 -1.35 -7.02
N ALA A 109 -7.55 -0.69 -6.29
CA ALA A 109 -7.85 -0.06 -5.01
C ALA A 109 -6.82 1.02 -4.68
N GLY A 110 -7.19 1.93 -3.77
CA GLY A 110 -6.33 3.01 -3.30
C GLY A 110 -6.13 2.96 -1.79
N LEU A 111 -4.98 3.44 -1.34
CA LEU A 111 -4.59 3.55 0.05
C LEU A 111 -4.12 4.98 0.33
N THR A 112 -4.78 5.65 1.28
CA THR A 112 -4.35 6.93 1.85
C THR A 112 -3.95 6.71 3.31
N VAL A 113 -3.20 7.66 3.86
CA VAL A 113 -2.72 7.63 5.25
C VAL A 113 -3.06 8.94 5.95
N GLN A 114 -3.32 8.88 7.26
CA GLN A 114 -3.50 10.05 8.11
C GLN A 114 -2.59 9.99 9.34
N PRO A 115 -1.94 11.08 9.75
CA PRO A 115 -2.00 12.43 9.16
C PRO A 115 -1.36 12.48 7.76
N TRP A 116 -1.69 13.53 7.00
CA TRP A 116 -1.34 13.65 5.56
C TRP A 116 0.16 13.84 5.29
N ASP A 117 0.95 14.11 6.33
CA ASP A 117 2.40 14.18 6.28
C ASP A 117 3.08 12.81 6.49
N ALA A 118 2.33 11.78 6.89
CA ALA A 118 2.80 10.40 6.84
C ALA A 118 2.93 9.94 5.38
N SER A 119 3.87 9.03 5.12
CA SER A 119 4.15 8.58 3.76
C SER A 119 4.38 7.08 3.65
N LEU A 120 4.01 6.55 2.49
CA LEU A 120 4.32 5.20 2.05
C LEU A 120 5.52 5.25 1.12
N THR A 121 6.55 4.46 1.42
CA THR A 121 7.73 4.30 0.58
C THR A 121 7.74 2.94 -0.11
N GLN A 122 8.10 2.92 -1.39
CA GLN A 122 8.25 1.68 -2.15
C GLN A 122 9.39 0.83 -1.59
N VAL A 123 9.13 -0.45 -1.33
CA VAL A 123 10.16 -1.44 -0.95
C VAL A 123 10.40 -2.42 -2.09
N ARG A 124 9.31 -2.97 -2.65
CA ARG A 124 9.26 -3.92 -3.79
C ARG A 124 7.99 -3.66 -4.59
N PRO A 125 7.84 -4.19 -5.83
CA PRO A 125 6.62 -3.95 -6.61
C PRO A 125 5.30 -4.22 -5.89
N GLU A 126 5.27 -5.20 -4.99
CA GLU A 126 4.08 -5.61 -4.23
C GLU A 126 4.09 -5.10 -2.79
N VAL A 127 5.19 -4.50 -2.32
CA VAL A 127 5.40 -4.15 -0.91
C VAL A 127 5.79 -2.68 -0.74
N VAL A 128 5.05 -2.01 0.12
CA VAL A 128 5.38 -0.66 0.62
C VAL A 128 5.62 -0.70 2.12
N ARG A 129 6.31 0.32 2.61
CA ARG A 129 6.51 0.55 4.04
C ARG A 129 5.89 1.88 4.40
N LEU A 130 5.16 1.92 5.51
CA LEU A 130 4.73 3.15 6.14
C LEU A 130 5.90 3.74 6.94
N ASP A 131 6.26 4.99 6.68
CA ASP A 131 7.43 5.62 7.31
C ASP A 131 7.13 6.23 8.68
N ASP A 132 5.89 6.67 8.92
CA ASP A 132 5.43 7.29 10.17
C ASP A 132 4.19 6.59 10.73
N ALA A 133 3.94 6.66 12.04
CA ALA A 133 2.72 6.08 12.59
C ALA A 133 1.48 6.80 12.02
N ALA A 134 0.52 6.03 11.50
CA ALA A 134 -0.62 6.58 10.77
C ALA A 134 -1.86 5.67 10.83
N ASP A 135 -3.01 6.27 10.57
CA ASP A 135 -4.24 5.59 10.21
C ASP A 135 -4.26 5.33 8.70
N LEU A 136 -4.27 4.05 8.33
CA LEU A 136 -4.49 3.61 6.96
C LEU A 136 -5.98 3.80 6.61
N TRP A 137 -6.29 4.29 5.41
CA TRP A 137 -7.64 4.29 4.85
C TRP A 137 -7.61 3.69 3.44
N PHE A 138 -8.17 2.49 3.32
CA PHE A 138 -8.10 1.64 2.14
C PHE A 138 -9.49 1.44 1.52
N THR A 139 -9.60 1.61 0.21
CA THR A 139 -10.87 1.39 -0.51
C THR A 139 -10.66 0.85 -1.91
N SER A 140 -11.59 0.02 -2.36
CA SER A 140 -11.76 -0.36 -3.77
C SER A 140 -12.75 0.54 -4.52
N VAL A 141 -13.35 1.53 -3.85
CA VAL A 141 -14.40 2.40 -4.41
C VAL A 141 -13.96 3.87 -4.34
N ALA A 142 -13.61 4.45 -5.49
CA ALA A 142 -13.35 5.87 -5.66
C ALA A 142 -14.59 6.62 -6.18
N VAL A 143 -15.39 5.97 -7.02
CA VAL A 143 -16.63 6.49 -7.62
C VAL A 143 -17.80 5.64 -7.18
N GLU A 144 -18.72 6.21 -6.41
CA GLU A 144 -19.96 5.55 -6.02
C GLU A 144 -20.93 5.40 -7.20
N SER A 145 -20.98 6.41 -8.08
CA SER A 145 -21.72 6.34 -9.35
C SER A 145 -21.25 7.39 -10.36
N ALA A 146 -21.39 7.09 -11.65
CA ALA A 146 -21.25 8.06 -12.74
C ALA A 146 -22.44 7.89 -13.70
N VAL A 147 -23.32 8.90 -13.77
CA VAL A 147 -24.61 8.80 -14.49
C VAL A 147 -24.77 9.95 -15.48
N TRP A 148 -24.99 9.61 -16.75
CA TRP A 148 -25.28 10.59 -17.79
C TRP A 148 -26.69 11.19 -17.62
N GLY A 149 -26.79 12.50 -17.83
CA GLY A 149 -28.03 13.24 -17.86
C GLY A 149 -27.84 14.59 -18.55
N GLU A 150 -28.63 15.57 -18.14
CA GLU A 150 -28.57 16.94 -18.65
C GLU A 150 -28.33 17.90 -17.47
N ALA A 151 -27.35 18.79 -17.62
CA ALA A 151 -27.06 19.87 -16.68
C ALA A 151 -26.52 21.08 -17.45
N GLU A 152 -26.77 22.28 -16.93
CA GLU A 152 -26.21 23.53 -17.47
C GLU A 152 -26.47 23.77 -18.99
N GLY A 153 -27.53 23.16 -19.52
CA GLY A 153 -27.97 23.34 -20.91
C GLY A 153 -27.45 22.29 -21.90
N GLY A 154 -26.79 21.23 -21.44
CA GLY A 154 -26.41 20.11 -22.30
C GLY A 154 -26.11 18.82 -21.55
N ARG A 155 -25.62 17.84 -22.31
CA ARG A 155 -25.23 16.53 -21.79
C ARG A 155 -24.18 16.68 -20.69
N SER A 156 -24.38 16.02 -19.55
CA SER A 156 -23.48 16.08 -18.40
C SER A 156 -23.41 14.73 -17.68
N LEU A 157 -22.22 14.34 -17.23
CA LEU A 157 -21.98 13.14 -16.43
C LEU A 157 -21.89 13.54 -14.96
N ALA A 158 -22.90 13.17 -14.16
CA ALA A 158 -22.87 13.39 -12.72
C ALA A 158 -22.07 12.28 -12.05
N VAL A 159 -20.87 12.61 -11.57
CA VAL A 159 -19.98 11.72 -10.80
C VAL A 159 -20.23 11.92 -9.32
N THR A 160 -20.59 10.86 -8.59
CA THR A 160 -20.67 10.83 -7.13
C THR A 160 -19.39 10.19 -6.59
N PRO A 161 -18.45 10.96 -6.02
CA PRO A 161 -17.22 10.42 -5.48
C PRO A 161 -17.41 9.87 -4.06
N SER A 162 -16.62 8.87 -3.69
CA SER A 162 -16.58 8.33 -2.34
C SER A 162 -15.95 9.31 -1.34
N ALA A 163 -16.22 9.12 -0.05
CA ALA A 163 -15.61 9.93 1.00
C ALA A 163 -14.07 9.87 0.98
N TRP A 164 -13.51 8.70 0.66
CA TRP A 164 -12.08 8.50 0.50
C TRP A 164 -11.50 9.34 -0.65
N ALA A 165 -12.21 9.39 -1.79
CA ALA A 165 -11.74 10.13 -2.95
C ALA A 165 -11.78 11.66 -2.75
N ARG A 166 -12.70 12.17 -1.92
CA ARG A 166 -12.80 13.61 -1.59
C ARG A 166 -11.59 14.16 -0.84
N VAL A 167 -10.73 13.30 -0.29
CA VAL A 167 -9.50 13.73 0.41
C VAL A 167 -8.52 14.43 -0.54
N GLY A 168 -8.54 14.11 -1.84
CA GLY A 168 -7.71 14.80 -2.83
C GLY A 168 -6.24 14.37 -2.79
N SER A 169 -5.96 13.18 -3.28
CA SER A 169 -4.64 12.55 -3.39
C SER A 169 -4.35 12.07 -4.81
N LEU A 170 -3.10 11.72 -5.11
CA LEU A 170 -2.74 11.09 -6.38
C LEU A 170 -3.39 9.70 -6.52
N ALA A 171 -3.51 8.94 -5.43
CA ALA A 171 -4.22 7.66 -5.46
C ALA A 171 -5.71 7.84 -5.77
N SER A 172 -6.34 8.88 -5.23
CA SER A 172 -7.74 9.18 -5.53
C SER A 172 -7.96 9.72 -6.93
N GLN A 173 -7.08 10.60 -7.45
CA GLN A 173 -7.13 11.04 -8.85
C GLN A 173 -7.11 9.87 -9.84
N GLU A 174 -6.19 8.91 -9.62
CA GLU A 174 -6.10 7.71 -10.46
C GLU A 174 -7.34 6.83 -10.35
N GLY A 175 -7.79 6.55 -9.11
CA GLY A 175 -8.95 5.72 -8.87
C GLY A 175 -10.24 6.33 -9.42
N LEU A 176 -10.42 7.64 -9.25
CA LEU A 176 -11.54 8.40 -9.78
C LEU A 176 -11.61 8.28 -11.30
N TRP A 177 -10.52 8.59 -12.01
CA TRP A 177 -10.53 8.55 -13.46
C TRP A 177 -10.74 7.12 -14.00
N ALA A 178 -10.06 6.13 -13.41
CA ALA A 178 -10.20 4.74 -13.81
C ALA A 178 -11.64 4.25 -13.67
N GLN A 179 -12.32 4.59 -12.57
CA GLN A 179 -13.70 4.16 -12.33
C GLN A 179 -14.73 4.98 -13.12
N VAL A 180 -14.49 6.27 -13.37
CA VAL A 180 -15.32 7.07 -14.28
C VAL A 180 -15.33 6.45 -15.67
N VAL A 181 -14.16 6.16 -16.24
CA VAL A 181 -14.06 5.56 -17.59
C VAL A 181 -14.64 4.14 -17.62
N ALA A 182 -14.49 3.36 -16.55
CA ALA A 182 -15.10 2.04 -16.46
C ALA A 182 -16.64 2.09 -16.46
N GLN A 183 -17.25 3.09 -15.80
CA GLN A 183 -18.70 3.27 -15.72
C GLN A 183 -19.29 4.00 -16.94
N ALA A 184 -18.53 4.94 -17.52
CA ALA A 184 -18.91 5.77 -18.67
C ALA A 184 -17.74 5.86 -19.67
N PRO A 185 -17.54 4.83 -20.53
CA PRO A 185 -16.38 4.77 -21.43
C PRO A 185 -16.27 5.93 -22.42
N ASP A 186 -17.39 6.57 -22.75
CA ASP A 186 -17.44 7.72 -23.63
C ASP A 186 -17.07 9.05 -22.95
N ALA A 187 -16.79 9.03 -21.64
CA ALA A 187 -16.22 10.14 -20.91
C ALA A 187 -14.69 10.28 -21.09
N ASP A 188 -14.02 9.29 -21.70
CA ASP A 188 -12.56 9.22 -21.84
C ASP A 188 -12.00 10.30 -22.78
N THR A 189 -11.95 11.53 -22.28
CA THR A 189 -11.43 12.71 -22.95
C THR A 189 -10.56 13.53 -22.00
N PRO A 190 -9.51 14.20 -22.49
CA PRO A 190 -8.66 15.05 -21.65
C PRO A 190 -9.43 16.14 -20.90
N GLY A 191 -10.40 16.77 -21.57
CA GLY A 191 -11.20 17.85 -20.98
C GLY A 191 -12.09 17.37 -19.83
N MET A 192 -12.73 16.20 -19.94
CA MET A 192 -13.53 15.65 -18.83
C MET A 192 -12.66 15.20 -17.67
N ARG A 193 -11.47 14.64 -17.95
CA ARG A 193 -10.49 14.32 -16.90
C ARG A 193 -10.04 15.56 -16.14
N ALA A 194 -9.72 16.63 -16.86
CA ALA A 194 -9.29 17.89 -16.26
C ALA A 194 -10.40 18.55 -15.41
N GLN A 195 -11.67 18.46 -15.85
CA GLN A 195 -12.83 18.87 -15.05
C GLN A 195 -12.93 18.06 -13.74
N LEU A 196 -12.77 16.73 -13.81
CA LEU A 196 -12.83 15.85 -12.65
C LEU A 196 -11.74 16.17 -11.61
N GLU A 197 -10.49 16.29 -12.07
CA GLU A 197 -9.35 16.65 -11.23
C GLU A 197 -9.54 18.05 -10.60
N CYS A 198 -10.09 19.00 -11.35
CA CYS A 198 -10.41 20.32 -10.81
C CYS A 198 -11.51 20.26 -9.73
N HIS A 199 -12.56 19.47 -9.94
CA HIS A 199 -13.64 19.32 -8.97
C HIS A 199 -13.19 18.66 -7.67
N GLU A 200 -12.32 17.66 -7.74
CA GLU A 200 -11.73 17.04 -6.55
C GLU A 200 -11.04 18.06 -5.65
N LEU A 201 -10.28 18.99 -6.26
CA LEU A 201 -9.55 20.03 -5.53
C LEU A 201 -10.43 21.22 -5.10
N GLY A 202 -11.31 21.67 -5.99
CA GLY A 202 -12.03 22.93 -5.86
C GLY A 202 -13.45 22.81 -5.31
N ALA A 203 -14.02 21.61 -5.30
CA ALA A 203 -15.39 21.36 -4.88
C ALA A 203 -15.61 20.02 -4.15
N PRO A 204 -14.74 19.62 -3.20
CA PRO A 204 -14.79 18.30 -2.57
C PRO A 204 -16.09 18.04 -1.79
N ASP A 205 -16.79 19.09 -1.34
CA ASP A 205 -18.03 18.97 -0.56
C ASP A 205 -19.30 18.84 -1.42
N LYS A 206 -19.22 18.99 -2.76
CA LYS A 206 -20.39 18.86 -3.63
C LYS A 206 -20.85 17.39 -3.70
N ALA A 207 -22.15 17.15 -3.61
CA ALA A 207 -22.70 15.80 -3.71
C ALA A 207 -22.25 15.09 -5.01
N THR A 208 -22.35 15.79 -6.14
CA THR A 208 -21.86 15.34 -7.44
C THR A 208 -20.91 16.35 -8.09
N TRP A 209 -20.02 15.83 -8.93
CA TRP A 209 -19.16 16.58 -9.84
C TRP A 209 -19.66 16.33 -11.26
N ASN A 210 -20.05 17.39 -11.95
CA ASN A 210 -20.67 17.28 -13.26
C ASN A 210 -19.59 17.48 -14.32
N LEU A 211 -19.43 16.52 -15.22
CA LEU A 211 -18.44 16.57 -16.29
C LEU A 211 -19.16 16.72 -17.62
N GLU A 212 -18.84 17.77 -18.37
CA GLU A 212 -19.51 18.06 -19.63
C GLU A 212 -18.57 17.91 -20.83
N PRO A 213 -18.93 17.09 -21.84
CA PRO A 213 -18.11 16.88 -23.03
C PRO A 213 -18.13 18.07 -24.00
N TRP A 214 -19.06 19.02 -23.84
CA TRP A 214 -19.21 20.20 -24.69
C TRP A 214 -18.45 21.43 -24.18
N ARG A 215 -17.88 21.36 -22.97
CA ARG A 215 -17.01 22.39 -22.41
C ARG A 215 -15.71 22.47 -23.22
N PRO A 216 -15.14 23.68 -23.42
CA PRO A 216 -13.88 23.81 -24.14
C PRO A 216 -12.74 23.11 -23.39
N ASP A 217 -11.83 22.49 -24.14
CA ASP A 217 -10.59 21.96 -23.59
C ASP A 217 -9.61 23.12 -23.35
N VAL A 218 -9.40 23.47 -22.09
CA VAL A 218 -8.60 24.62 -21.65
C VAL A 218 -7.48 24.16 -20.72
N GLY A 219 -6.43 24.97 -20.62
CA GLY A 219 -5.33 24.70 -19.68
C GLY A 219 -5.77 24.81 -18.21
N THR A 220 -5.02 24.18 -17.31
CA THR A 220 -5.33 24.12 -15.86
C THR A 220 -5.63 25.48 -15.22
N ILE A 221 -4.88 26.53 -15.58
CA ILE A 221 -5.07 27.87 -15.01
C ILE A 221 -6.43 28.46 -15.42
N GLU A 222 -6.88 28.22 -16.65
CA GLU A 222 -8.17 28.68 -17.14
C GLU A 222 -9.31 27.86 -16.54
N MET A 223 -9.16 26.53 -16.47
CA MET A 223 -10.09 25.62 -15.77
C MET A 223 -10.38 26.09 -14.33
N ILE A 224 -9.34 26.45 -13.57
CA ILE A 224 -9.48 26.96 -12.20
C ILE A 224 -10.15 28.33 -12.17
N ARG A 225 -9.80 29.25 -13.09
CA ARG A 225 -10.40 30.59 -13.18
C ARG A 225 -11.91 30.50 -13.42
N GLU A 226 -12.34 29.56 -14.26
CA GLU A 226 -13.74 29.28 -14.55
C GLU A 226 -14.39 28.31 -13.53
N ARG A 227 -13.75 28.13 -12.36
CA ARG A 227 -14.28 27.35 -11.23
C ARG A 227 -14.65 25.91 -11.61
N CYS A 228 -13.80 25.29 -12.43
CA CYS A 228 -13.90 23.93 -12.95
C CYS A 228 -14.99 23.71 -14.01
N ASN A 229 -15.68 24.76 -14.49
CA ASN A 229 -16.72 24.69 -15.52
C ASN A 229 -16.43 25.70 -16.66
N PRO A 230 -15.40 25.47 -17.49
CA PRO A 230 -14.93 26.45 -18.49
C PRO A 230 -15.88 26.72 -19.67
#